data_AF-A0A8S3FYU5-F1
#
_entry.id   AF-A0A8S3FYU5-F1
#
_cell.length_a   1.000
_cell.length_b   1.000
_cell.length_c   1.000
_cell.angle_alpha   90.00
_cell.angle_beta   90.00
_cell.angle_gamma   90.00
#
_symmetry.space_group_name_H-M   'P 1'
#
loop_
_entity.id
_entity.type
_entity.pdbx_description
1 polymer ?
#
loop_
_entity_poly.entity_id
_entity_poly.type
_entity_poly.pdbx_seq_one_letter_code
_entity_poly.pdbx_strand_id
1 'polypeptide(L)'
;MTHINSRLLDVSEERLNTLTPLRGYAEKRLLKLVDAVVPLRKLVHDIDARVWTATNRSENPTDKLTPDESAAIILYTIEWDPSHPSLYLVLNGTLRLEDRRKLVPWFSYLKLLLTGLFKLPSI
;
A
#
# COMPACT_ATOMS: atom_id res chain seq x y z
N MET A 1 -12.80 26.00 1.13
CA MET A 1 -13.30 24.75 0.50
C MET A 1 -12.73 23.61 1.32
N THR A 2 -13.55 22.99 2.17
CA THR A 2 -13.12 21.99 3.15
C THR A 2 -12.65 20.74 2.38
N HIS A 3 -11.35 20.45 2.41
CA HIS A 3 -10.82 19.17 1.91
C HIS A 3 -11.30 18.05 2.84
N ILE A 4 -12.51 17.56 2.59
CA ILE A 4 -12.97 16.32 3.22
C ILE A 4 -12.07 15.22 2.64
N ASN A 5 -11.27 14.58 3.50
CA ASN A 5 -10.39 13.48 3.12
C ASN A 5 -11.23 12.34 2.51
N SER A 6 -11.12 12.12 1.21
CA SER A 6 -11.77 11.01 0.49
C SER A 6 -11.47 9.64 1.13
N ARG A 7 -10.33 9.53 1.83
CA ARG A 7 -9.88 8.36 2.60
C ARG A 7 -10.82 7.88 3.71
N LEU A 8 -11.69 8.75 4.23
CA LEU A 8 -12.63 8.39 5.30
C LEU A 8 -14.06 8.17 4.79
N LEU A 9 -14.36 8.63 3.57
CA LEU A 9 -15.70 8.57 3.01
C LEU A 9 -16.01 7.21 2.37
N ASP A 10 -14.98 6.50 1.88
CA ASP A 10 -15.13 5.20 1.20
C ASP A 10 -15.44 4.04 2.16
N VAL A 11 -15.32 4.24 3.48
CA VAL A 11 -15.63 3.22 4.50
C VAL A 11 -17.10 2.79 4.44
N SER A 12 -17.98 3.70 4.01
CA SER A 12 -19.41 3.44 3.85
C SER A 12 -19.73 2.41 2.75
N GLU A 13 -18.78 2.15 1.84
CA GLU A 13 -18.90 1.19 0.75
C GLU A 13 -18.39 -0.22 1.14
N GLU A 14 -17.89 -0.41 2.36
CA GLU A 14 -17.38 -1.70 2.81
C GLU A 14 -18.50 -2.71 3.08
N ARG A 15 -18.39 -3.88 2.45
CA ARG A 15 -19.29 -5.01 2.72
C ARG A 15 -18.69 -5.88 3.82
N LEU A 16 -19.45 -6.14 4.87
CA LEU A 16 -19.08 -6.98 6.02
C LEU A 16 -18.99 -8.49 5.70
N ASN A 17 -18.74 -8.84 4.44
CA ASN A 17 -18.65 -10.24 4.01
C ASN A 17 -17.34 -10.85 4.51
N THR A 18 -17.39 -12.10 4.97
CA THR A 18 -16.20 -12.87 5.31
C THR A 18 -15.44 -13.25 4.04
N LEU A 19 -14.31 -12.56 3.79
CA LEU A 19 -13.45 -12.85 2.65
C LEU A 19 -12.56 -14.06 2.93
N THR A 20 -12.24 -14.83 1.88
CA THR A 20 -11.37 -16.00 2.01
C THR A 20 -9.91 -15.61 2.30
N PRO A 21 -9.15 -16.45 3.05
CA PRO A 21 -7.75 -16.17 3.37
C PRO A 21 -6.86 -15.99 2.13
N LEU A 22 -5.83 -15.14 2.26
CA LEU A 22 -4.83 -14.89 1.21
C LEU A 22 -3.81 -16.03 1.13
N ARG A 23 -4.18 -17.11 0.44
CA ARG A 23 -3.24 -18.22 0.14
C ARG A 23 -2.01 -17.70 -0.59
N GLY A 24 -0.82 -18.12 -0.18
CA GLY A 24 0.44 -17.72 -0.81
C GLY A 24 1.06 -16.41 -0.27
N TYR A 25 0.33 -15.65 0.54
CA TYR A 25 0.84 -14.40 1.11
C TYR A 25 1.91 -14.65 2.18
N ALA A 26 1.68 -15.62 3.06
CA ALA A 26 2.58 -15.91 4.18
C ALA A 26 4.00 -16.28 3.71
N GLU A 27 4.10 -17.01 2.60
CA GLU A 27 5.38 -17.46 2.03
C GLU A 27 6.17 -16.36 1.29
N LYS A 28 5.59 -15.17 1.07
CA LYS A 28 6.33 -14.08 0.43
C LYS A 28 7.46 -13.59 1.34
N ARG A 29 8.64 -13.51 0.75
CA ARG A 29 9.82 -12.89 1.36
C ARG A 29 9.61 -11.38 1.47
N LEU A 30 10.16 -10.80 2.52
CA LEU A 30 10.27 -9.35 2.63
C LEU A 30 11.28 -8.84 1.60
N LEU A 31 10.89 -7.84 0.81
CA LEU A 31 11.71 -7.27 -0.27
C LEU A 31 11.90 -5.77 -0.03
N LYS A 32 12.88 -5.16 -0.73
CA LYS A 32 12.99 -3.71 -0.82
C LYS A 32 11.81 -3.11 -1.58
N LEU A 33 11.52 -1.82 -1.36
CA LEU A 33 10.36 -1.18 -1.96
C LEU A 33 10.38 -1.26 -3.49
N VAL A 34 11.54 -0.97 -4.11
CA VAL A 34 11.72 -0.99 -5.57
C VAL A 34 11.39 -2.35 -6.20
N ASP A 35 11.65 -3.44 -5.49
CA ASP A 35 11.36 -4.80 -5.95
C ASP A 35 9.91 -5.20 -5.65
N ALA A 36 9.40 -4.78 -4.49
CA ALA A 36 8.05 -5.10 -4.02
C ALA A 36 6.95 -4.53 -4.93
N VAL A 37 7.22 -3.42 -5.61
CA VAL A 37 6.28 -2.74 -6.52
C VAL A 37 6.36 -3.20 -7.97
N VAL A 38 7.35 -4.01 -8.37
CA VAL A 38 7.51 -4.46 -9.76
C VAL A 38 6.21 -5.04 -10.36
N PRO A 39 5.44 -5.90 -9.65
CA PRO A 39 4.19 -6.42 -10.18
C PRO A 39 3.09 -5.36 -10.37
N LEU A 40 3.22 -4.21 -9.71
CA LEU A 40 2.21 -3.15 -9.66
C LEU A 40 2.36 -2.11 -10.79
N ARG A 41 3.48 -2.11 -11.53
CA ARG A 41 3.75 -1.16 -12.63
C ARG A 41 2.68 -1.13 -13.72
N LYS A 42 1.96 -2.24 -13.92
CA LYS A 42 0.84 -2.34 -14.88
C LYS A 42 -0.53 -2.00 -14.26
N LEU A 43 -0.60 -1.85 -12.94
CA LEU A 43 -1.84 -1.68 -12.19
C LEU A 43 -1.98 -0.25 -11.63
N VAL A 44 -0.86 0.40 -11.34
CA VAL A 44 -0.81 1.71 -10.69
C VAL A 44 -0.04 2.69 -11.56
N HIS A 45 -0.69 3.81 -11.87
CA HIS A 45 -0.10 4.87 -12.67
C HIS A 45 1.10 5.52 -11.95
N ASP A 46 2.15 5.80 -12.72
CA ASP A 46 3.34 6.55 -12.28
C ASP A 46 4.03 5.97 -11.02
N ILE A 47 3.92 4.65 -10.79
CA ILE A 47 4.38 4.06 -9.53
C ILE A 47 5.88 4.25 -9.29
N ASP A 48 6.71 4.22 -10.34
CA ASP A 48 8.17 4.32 -10.19
C ASP A 48 8.61 5.72 -9.71
N ALA A 49 7.99 6.80 -10.21
CA ALA A 49 8.30 8.15 -9.73
C ALA A 49 7.86 8.36 -8.27
N ARG A 50 6.77 7.69 -7.88
CA ARG A 50 6.21 7.78 -6.53
C ARG A 50 7.03 6.98 -5.55
N VAL A 51 7.55 5.82 -5.98
CA VAL A 51 8.55 5.04 -5.24
C VAL A 51 9.80 5.87 -5.01
N TRP A 52 10.34 6.52 -6.05
CA TRP A 52 11.49 7.42 -5.91
C TRP A 52 11.22 8.53 -4.89
N THR A 53 10.05 9.17 -4.98
CA THR A 53 9.64 10.22 -4.02
C THR A 53 9.54 9.69 -2.59
N ALA A 54 8.95 8.51 -2.41
CA ALA A 54 8.79 7.89 -1.10
C ALA A 54 10.14 7.49 -0.48
N THR A 55 11.04 6.91 -1.28
CA THR A 55 12.38 6.53 -0.85
C THR A 55 13.22 7.72 -0.39
N ASN A 56 13.17 8.85 -1.10
CA ASN A 56 13.91 10.06 -0.69
C ASN A 56 13.35 10.66 0.61
N ARG A 57 12.06 10.48 0.89
CA ARG A 57 11.44 10.96 2.14
C ARG A 57 11.68 10.05 3.34
N SER A 58 12.24 8.86 3.12
CA SER A 58 12.41 7.82 4.13
C SER A 58 13.87 7.54 4.51
N GLU A 59 14.81 8.41 4.16
CA GLU A 59 16.25 8.17 4.36
C GLU A 59 16.63 7.95 5.84
N ASN A 60 15.98 8.67 6.76
CA ASN A 60 16.26 8.62 8.20
C ASN A 60 14.99 8.32 9.00
N PRO A 61 14.49 7.07 8.97
CA PRO A 61 13.24 6.71 9.62
C PRO A 61 13.38 6.58 11.14
N THR A 62 12.29 6.84 11.87
CA THR A 62 12.16 6.62 13.32
C THR A 62 11.52 5.26 13.63
N ASP A 63 11.26 4.97 14.91
CA ASP A 63 10.40 3.84 15.33
C ASP A 63 10.89 2.46 14.88
N LYS A 64 12.21 2.31 14.72
CA LYS A 64 12.89 1.07 14.27
C LYS A 64 12.44 0.60 12.88
N LEU A 65 11.82 1.47 12.10
CA LEU A 65 11.53 1.22 10.70
C LEU A 65 12.83 1.19 9.91
N THR A 66 12.89 0.31 8.92
CA THR A 66 13.87 0.41 7.85
C THR A 66 13.46 1.52 6.88
N PRO A 67 14.38 2.08 6.07
CA PRO A 67 14.03 3.04 5.03
C PRO A 67 12.96 2.50 4.08
N ASP A 68 13.04 1.22 3.67
CA ASP A 68 12.05 0.59 2.78
C ASP A 68 10.66 0.47 3.41
N GLU A 69 10.56 0.13 4.69
CA GLU A 69 9.27 0.05 5.41
C GLU A 69 8.63 1.44 5.57
N SER A 70 9.43 2.44 5.95
CA SER A 70 8.97 3.83 6.02
C SER A 70 8.54 4.35 4.64
N ALA A 71 9.33 4.07 3.60
CA ALA A 71 8.98 4.40 2.22
C ALA A 71 7.65 3.74 1.79
N ALA A 72 7.41 2.48 2.17
CA ALA A 72 6.16 1.80 1.84
C ALA A 72 4.94 2.48 2.47
N ILE A 73 5.06 2.94 3.73
CA ILE A 73 4.02 3.71 4.43
C ILE A 73 3.82 5.09 3.78
N ILE A 74 4.90 5.79 3.44
CA ILE A 74 4.83 7.08 2.72
C ILE A 74 4.18 6.89 1.35
N LEU A 75 4.53 5.82 0.62
CA LEU A 75 3.94 5.52 -0.69
C LEU A 75 2.45 5.22 -0.58
N TYR A 76 2.01 4.57 0.51
CA TYR A 76 0.59 4.35 0.79
C TYR A 76 -0.15 5.67 1.09
N THR A 77 0.54 6.70 1.59
CA THR A 77 -0.11 7.92 2.11
C THR A 77 0.12 9.17 1.26
N ILE A 78 0.99 9.12 0.25
CA ILE A 78 1.19 10.26 -0.66
C ILE A 78 -0.03 10.41 -1.59
N GLU A 79 -0.38 11.64 -1.95
CA GLU A 79 -1.43 11.92 -2.92
C GLU A 79 -0.86 11.92 -4.34
N TRP A 80 -1.70 11.51 -5.29
CA TRP A 80 -1.39 11.54 -6.72
C TRP A 80 -2.03 12.77 -7.37
N ASP A 81 -1.76 12.94 -8.66
CA ASP A 81 -2.57 13.83 -9.49
C ASP A 81 -4.05 13.40 -9.43
N PRO A 82 -5.02 14.33 -9.27
CA PRO A 82 -6.44 13.99 -9.16
C PRO A 82 -7.02 13.23 -10.35
N SER A 83 -6.37 13.27 -11.52
CA SER A 83 -6.81 12.59 -12.74
C SER A 83 -6.54 11.08 -12.72
N HIS A 84 -5.72 10.59 -11.79
CA HIS A 84 -5.35 9.18 -11.69
C HIS A 84 -5.51 8.65 -10.26
N PRO A 85 -6.01 7.42 -10.08
CA PRO A 85 -6.11 6.84 -8.75
C PRO A 85 -4.72 6.60 -8.17
N SER A 86 -4.51 7.07 -6.94
CA SER A 86 -3.31 6.81 -6.15
C SER A 86 -3.19 5.34 -5.77
N LEU A 87 -2.00 4.93 -5.33
CA LEU A 87 -1.75 3.54 -4.92
C LEU A 87 -2.76 3.05 -3.87
N TYR A 88 -3.08 3.86 -2.85
CA TYR A 88 -4.00 3.45 -1.79
C TYR A 88 -5.43 3.24 -2.30
N LEU A 89 -5.90 4.08 -3.23
CA LEU A 89 -7.23 3.95 -3.81
C LEU A 89 -7.35 2.61 -4.55
N VAL A 90 -6.35 2.29 -5.37
CA VAL A 90 -6.33 1.03 -6.12
C VAL A 90 -6.19 -0.16 -5.18
N LEU A 91 -5.31 -0.10 -4.19
CA LEU A 91 -5.09 -1.18 -3.23
C LEU A 91 -6.35 -1.45 -2.39
N ASN A 92 -6.94 -0.42 -1.78
CA ASN A 92 -8.12 -0.58 -0.92
C ASN A 92 -9.32 -1.08 -1.71
N GLY A 93 -9.52 -0.58 -2.93
CA GLY A 93 -10.50 -1.14 -3.86
C GLY A 93 -10.24 -2.62 -4.14
N THR A 94 -8.98 -3.02 -4.38
CA THR A 94 -8.61 -4.42 -4.64
C THR A 94 -8.80 -5.31 -3.40
N LEU A 95 -8.53 -4.81 -2.19
CA LEU A 95 -8.70 -5.53 -0.93
C LEU A 95 -10.16 -5.92 -0.67
N ARG A 96 -11.10 -5.10 -1.16
CA ARG A 96 -12.55 -5.30 -1.04
C ARG A 96 -13.13 -6.27 -2.07
N LEU A 97 -12.35 -6.70 -3.07
CA LEU A 97 -12.82 -7.66 -4.07
C LEU A 97 -12.91 -9.08 -3.49
N GLU A 98 -13.98 -9.78 -3.87
CA GLU A 98 -14.17 -11.21 -3.56
C GLU A 98 -13.14 -12.07 -4.29
N ASP A 99 -12.74 -11.71 -5.51
CA ASP A 99 -11.70 -12.41 -6.27
C ASP A 99 -10.30 -12.11 -5.72
N ARG A 100 -9.89 -12.91 -4.72
CA ARG A 100 -8.60 -12.78 -4.04
C ARG A 100 -7.39 -12.97 -4.96
N ARG A 101 -7.55 -13.55 -6.17
CA ARG A 101 -6.44 -13.69 -7.13
C ARG A 101 -5.93 -12.33 -7.61
N LYS A 102 -6.80 -11.31 -7.59
CA LYS A 102 -6.43 -9.92 -7.93
C LYS A 102 -5.46 -9.29 -6.93
N LEU A 103 -5.34 -9.85 -5.72
CA LEU A 103 -4.38 -9.40 -4.71
C LEU A 103 -2.99 -10.02 -4.87
N VAL A 104 -2.82 -11.07 -5.69
CA VAL A 104 -1.52 -11.75 -5.85
C VAL A 104 -0.38 -10.79 -6.26
N PRO A 105 -0.58 -9.82 -7.19
CA PRO A 105 0.45 -8.83 -7.50
C PRO A 105 0.84 -7.93 -6.32
N TRP A 106 -0.07 -7.75 -5.35
CA TRP A 106 0.10 -6.86 -4.21
C TRP A 106 0.84 -7.49 -3.04
N PHE A 107 1.00 -8.82 -3.01
CA PHE A 107 1.48 -9.50 -1.81
C PHE A 107 2.87 -9.03 -1.36
N SER A 108 3.80 -8.78 -2.29
CA SER A 108 5.15 -8.30 -1.94
C SER A 108 5.09 -6.91 -1.30
N TYR A 109 4.30 -5.99 -1.88
CA TYR A 109 4.11 -4.65 -1.32
C TYR A 109 3.37 -4.69 0.03
N LEU A 110 2.30 -5.47 0.13
CA LEU A 110 1.55 -5.67 1.38
C LEU A 110 2.43 -6.23 2.49
N LYS A 111 3.33 -7.17 2.17
CA LYS A 111 4.28 -7.73 3.13
C LYS A 111 5.15 -6.62 3.72
N LEU A 112 5.72 -5.77 2.87
CA LEU A 112 6.57 -4.64 3.30
C LEU A 112 5.78 -3.61 4.11
N LEU A 113 4.61 -3.19 3.62
CA LEU A 113 3.74 -2.21 4.30
C LEU A 113 3.32 -2.70 5.68
N LEU A 114 2.78 -3.92 5.78
CA LEU A 114 2.28 -4.47 7.04
C LEU A 114 3.42 -4.76 8.03
N THR A 115 4.59 -5.18 7.56
CA THR A 115 5.78 -5.31 8.42
C THR A 115 6.19 -3.96 9.02
N GLY A 116 6.16 -2.88 8.23
CA GLY A 116 6.41 -1.53 8.75
C GLY A 116 5.35 -1.09 9.77
N LEU A 117 4.07 -1.22 9.41
CA LEU A 117 2.96 -0.83 10.30
C LEU A 117 2.98 -1.58 11.64
N PHE A 118 3.37 -2.86 11.66
CA PHE A 118 3.46 -3.64 12.90
C PHE A 118 4.54 -3.15 13.88
N LYS A 119 5.52 -2.35 13.42
CA LYS A 119 6.56 -1.76 14.28
C LYS A 119 6.13 -0.44 14.92
N LEU A 120 5.08 0.19 14.39
CA LEU A 120 4.60 1.47 14.91
C LEU A 120 3.96 1.27 16.29
N PRO A 121 4.00 2.30 17.17
CA PRO A 121 3.30 2.26 18.44
C PRO A 121 1.82 1.99 18.26
N SER A 122 1.27 1.08 19.07
CA SER A 122 -0.19 0.92 19.19
C SER A 122 -0.79 2.14 19.88
N ILE A 123 -1.96 2.58 19.39
CA ILE A 123 -2.78 3.61 20.02
C ILE A 123 -3.55 3.01 21.21
#